data_AF-A0A533RU04-F1
#
_entry.id   AF-A0A533RU04-F1
#
_cell.length_a   1.000
_cell.length_b   1.000
_cell.length_c   1.000
_cell.angle_alpha   90.00
_cell.angle_beta   90.00
_cell.angle_gamma   90.00
#
_symmetry.space_group_name_H-M   'P 1'
#
loop_
_entity.id
_entity.type
_entity.pdbx_description
1 polymer ?
#
loop_
_entity_poly.entity_id
_entity_poly.type
_entity_poly.pdbx_seq_one_letter_code
_entity_poly.pdbx_strand_id
1 'polypeptide(L)'
;LALMLLLFALIFRAASIEFRHADPAWAKFWDWAFFLGSAIPSLLFGVAVGNIIRGVPLTVAGEFIAGGGNPVFLGNLFAALNPYSLVIGVLGLVWIILQGTAWLGVKTTGDLYARVAKVRKTMLIVFAVVFAAATAATALLVSEAFQKAVGSVAGWVFIVLAILGALVAFISAAEGKDRQAFYGSSLAGASMVGIWAASIFPSLVPSIGPGEGLTITNAASSQYTLTVMLIIAAIGVPLVLFYFYLIYKTYAGRIEPESLHDSGY
;
A
#
# COMPACT_ATOMS: atom_id res chain seq x y z
N LEU A 1 4.34 17.35 -8.91
CA LEU A 1 2.93 17.09 -9.29
C LEU A 1 2.33 15.87 -8.57
N ALA A 2 2.92 14.68 -8.64
CA ALA A 2 2.37 13.47 -8.00
C ALA A 2 2.09 13.63 -6.50
N LEU A 3 3.04 14.20 -5.73
CA LEU A 3 2.86 14.47 -4.30
C LEU A 3 1.75 15.51 -4.02
N MET A 4 1.56 16.48 -4.91
CA MET A 4 0.51 17.49 -4.79
C MET A 4 -0.87 16.86 -5.02
N LEU A 5 -1.01 15.97 -6.01
CA LEU A 5 -2.24 15.21 -6.22
C LEU A 5 -2.56 14.30 -5.03
N LEU A 6 -1.53 13.66 -4.45
CA LEU A 6 -1.68 12.84 -3.25
C LEU A 6 -2.14 13.69 -2.05
N LEU A 7 -1.55 14.88 -1.85
CA LEU A 7 -1.95 15.80 -0.80
C LEU A 7 -3.42 16.23 -0.96
N PHE A 8 -3.83 16.69 -2.14
CA PHE A 8 -5.22 17.07 -2.40
C PHE A 8 -6.17 15.90 -2.16
N ALA A 9 -5.84 14.70 -2.65
CA ALA A 9 -6.65 13.51 -2.45
C ALA A 9 -6.86 13.19 -0.96
N LEU A 10 -5.81 13.31 -0.13
CA LEU A 10 -5.92 13.12 1.32
C LEU A 10 -6.77 14.19 2.00
N ILE A 11 -6.66 15.45 1.58
CA ILE A 11 -7.49 16.55 2.09
C ILE A 11 -8.97 16.29 1.76
N PHE A 12 -9.29 15.99 0.50
CA PHE A 12 -10.66 15.70 0.07
C PHE A 12 -11.24 14.48 0.78
N ARG A 13 -10.42 13.46 1.06
CA ARG A 13 -10.84 12.29 1.84
C ARG A 13 -11.29 12.70 3.25
N ALA A 14 -10.51 13.51 3.97
CA ALA A 14 -10.89 13.97 5.31
C ALA A 14 -12.12 14.90 5.27
N ALA A 15 -12.10 15.92 4.41
CA ALA A 15 -13.17 16.90 4.27
C ALA A 15 -14.52 16.25 3.90
N SER A 16 -14.49 15.24 3.02
CA SER A 16 -15.72 14.57 2.57
C SER A 16 -16.53 13.93 3.69
N ILE A 17 -15.90 13.42 4.76
CA ILE A 17 -16.62 12.81 5.89
C ILE A 17 -17.39 13.88 6.68
N GLU A 18 -16.78 15.04 6.91
CA GLU A 18 -17.39 16.15 7.65
C GLU A 18 -18.52 16.82 6.83
N PHE A 19 -18.24 17.17 5.58
CA PHE A 19 -19.20 17.90 4.74
C PHE A 19 -20.37 17.05 4.23
N ARG A 20 -20.21 15.73 4.12
CA ARG A 20 -21.31 14.84 3.73
C ARG A 20 -22.49 14.90 4.71
N HIS A 21 -22.23 15.08 6.00
CA HIS A 21 -23.29 15.21 7.02
C HIS A 21 -23.85 16.63 7.07
N ALA A 22 -23.02 17.64 6.81
CA ALA A 22 -23.41 19.05 6.89
C ALA A 22 -24.18 19.55 5.65
N ASP A 23 -23.93 18.99 4.46
CA ASP A 23 -24.58 19.39 3.21
C ASP A 23 -25.14 18.17 2.44
N PRO A 24 -26.36 17.73 2.78
CA PRO A 24 -27.01 16.60 2.11
C PRO A 24 -27.26 16.83 0.62
N ALA A 25 -27.40 18.09 0.17
CA ALA A 25 -27.65 18.40 -1.24
C ALA A 25 -26.45 18.04 -2.13
N TRP A 26 -25.24 18.08 -1.57
CA TRP A 26 -23.99 17.71 -2.23
C TRP A 26 -23.46 16.33 -1.82
N ALA A 27 -24.27 15.49 -1.16
CA ALA A 27 -23.83 14.18 -0.66
C ALA A 27 -23.13 13.32 -1.74
N LYS A 28 -23.67 13.29 -2.96
CA LYS A 28 -23.08 12.55 -4.09
C LYS A 28 -21.70 13.06 -4.50
N PHE A 29 -21.48 14.38 -4.45
CA PHE A 29 -20.16 14.95 -4.73
C PHE A 29 -19.17 14.53 -3.65
N TRP A 30 -19.56 14.59 -2.38
CA TRP A 30 -18.72 14.19 -1.26
C TRP A 30 -18.42 12.68 -1.25
N ASP A 31 -19.37 11.83 -1.65
CA ASP A 31 -19.14 10.39 -1.84
C ASP A 31 -18.08 10.13 -2.92
N TRP A 32 -18.13 10.84 -4.06
CA TRP A 32 -17.11 10.75 -5.10
C TRP A 32 -15.76 11.31 -4.65
N ALA A 33 -15.74 12.42 -3.89
CA ALA A 33 -14.53 12.98 -3.31
C ALA A 33 -13.86 12.00 -2.33
N PHE A 34 -14.65 11.31 -1.50
CA PHE A 34 -14.15 10.27 -0.60
C PHE A 34 -13.56 9.09 -1.38
N PHE A 35 -14.28 8.63 -2.42
CA PHE A 35 -13.85 7.53 -3.28
C PHE A 35 -12.54 7.84 -4.00
N LEU A 36 -12.48 8.96 -4.73
CA LEU A 36 -11.27 9.38 -5.46
C LEU A 36 -10.13 9.72 -4.50
N GLY A 37 -10.43 10.39 -3.38
CA GLY A 37 -9.49 10.70 -2.31
C GLY A 37 -8.87 9.47 -1.63
N SER A 38 -9.50 8.31 -1.77
CA SER A 38 -8.98 7.03 -1.28
C SER A 38 -8.31 6.20 -2.39
N ALA A 39 -8.90 6.16 -3.58
CA ALA A 39 -8.40 5.38 -4.71
C ALA A 39 -7.10 5.96 -5.30
N ILE A 40 -7.01 7.28 -5.45
CA ILE A 40 -5.84 7.94 -6.05
C ILE A 40 -4.58 7.71 -5.20
N PRO A 41 -4.56 7.95 -3.87
CA PRO A 41 -3.36 7.69 -3.08
C PRO A 41 -2.97 6.21 -3.06
N SER A 42 -3.96 5.32 -3.00
CA SER A 42 -3.75 3.86 -3.04
C SER A 42 -3.03 3.42 -4.32
N LEU A 43 -3.46 3.95 -5.48
CA LEU A 43 -2.83 3.68 -6.77
C LEU A 43 -1.44 4.34 -6.88
N LEU A 44 -1.35 5.64 -6.55
CA LEU A 44 -0.11 6.42 -6.71
C LEU A 44 1.02 5.92 -5.81
N PHE A 45 0.71 5.42 -4.61
CA PHE A 45 1.71 4.83 -3.74
C PHE A 45 2.33 3.57 -4.36
N GLY A 46 1.51 2.68 -4.93
CA GLY A 46 2.02 1.52 -5.66
C GLY A 46 2.81 1.91 -6.92
N VAL A 47 2.37 2.95 -7.65
CA VAL A 47 3.14 3.49 -8.79
C VAL A 47 4.51 4.02 -8.33
N ALA A 48 4.56 4.71 -7.19
CA ALA A 48 5.82 5.19 -6.62
C ALA A 48 6.76 4.02 -6.28
N VAL A 49 6.24 3.00 -5.59
CA VAL A 49 6.97 1.75 -5.29
C VAL A 49 7.49 1.07 -6.56
N GLY A 50 6.66 0.97 -7.61
CA GLY A 50 7.06 0.40 -8.89
C GLY A 50 8.19 1.17 -9.57
N ASN A 51 8.16 2.50 -9.53
CA ASN A 51 9.27 3.32 -10.05
C ASN A 51 10.55 3.14 -9.22
N ILE A 52 10.45 2.96 -7.91
CA ILE A 52 11.62 2.67 -7.07
C ILE A 52 12.20 1.29 -7.42
N ILE A 53 11.38 0.26 -7.62
CA ILE A 53 11.87 -1.08 -8.04
C ILE A 53 12.58 -1.01 -9.39
N ARG A 54 11.98 -0.29 -10.35
CA ARG A 54 12.57 -0.07 -11.68
C ARG A 54 13.87 0.73 -11.60
N GLY A 55 14.03 1.53 -10.55
CA GLY A 55 15.11 2.49 -10.37
C GLY A 55 14.78 3.84 -10.99
N VAL A 56 15.40 4.87 -10.44
CA VAL A 56 15.19 6.26 -10.83
C VAL A 56 16.44 6.78 -11.54
N PRO A 57 16.31 7.50 -12.66
CA PRO A 57 17.48 8.06 -13.34
C PRO A 57 18.14 9.14 -12.47
N LEU A 58 19.40 8.91 -12.07
CA LEU A 58 20.20 9.84 -11.26
C LEU A 58 21.46 10.30 -12.03
N THR A 59 21.84 11.57 -11.85
CA THR A 59 23.13 12.13 -12.29
C THR A 59 24.26 11.62 -11.40
N VAL A 60 25.50 11.81 -11.85
CA VAL A 60 26.71 11.55 -11.04
C VAL A 60 26.71 12.36 -9.73
N ALA A 61 26.04 13.51 -9.69
CA ALA A 61 25.86 14.33 -8.49
C ALA A 61 24.73 13.83 -7.56
N GLY A 62 24.03 12.75 -7.91
CA GLY A 62 22.88 12.23 -7.15
C GLY A 62 21.57 12.98 -7.40
N GLU A 63 21.50 13.82 -8.43
CA GLU A 63 20.29 14.56 -8.79
C GLU A 63 19.42 13.78 -9.77
N PHE A 64 18.10 13.93 -9.70
CA PHE A 64 17.18 13.26 -10.61
C PHE A 64 17.28 13.79 -12.06
N ILE A 65 17.34 12.89 -13.05
CA ILE A 65 17.33 13.23 -14.48
C ILE A 65 15.96 12.87 -15.08
N ALA A 66 15.25 13.81 -15.69
CA ALA A 66 14.15 13.47 -16.59
C ALA A 66 14.57 13.73 -18.04
N GLY A 67 14.04 12.93 -18.98
CA GLY A 67 14.45 12.87 -20.39
C GLY A 67 14.90 14.19 -21.02
N GLY A 68 16.07 14.18 -21.65
CA GLY A 68 16.68 15.34 -22.31
C GLY A 68 18.07 15.75 -21.80
N GLY A 69 18.69 15.01 -20.87
CA GLY A 69 20.08 15.22 -20.46
C GLY A 69 20.31 16.34 -19.43
N ASN A 70 19.27 16.99 -18.93
CA ASN A 70 19.35 17.99 -17.87
C ASN A 70 18.89 17.41 -16.51
N PRO A 71 19.52 17.79 -15.38
CA PRO A 71 18.99 17.48 -14.05
C PRO A 71 17.64 18.19 -13.89
N VAL A 72 16.57 17.42 -13.83
CA VAL A 72 15.19 17.92 -13.74
C VAL A 72 14.55 17.23 -12.55
N PHE A 73 14.20 18.04 -11.55
CA PHE A 73 13.34 17.64 -10.43
C PHE A 73 12.06 17.02 -10.98
N LEU A 74 11.83 15.73 -10.69
CA LEU A 74 10.55 15.02 -10.88
C LEU A 74 9.86 15.35 -12.21
N GLY A 75 10.42 14.82 -13.29
CA GLY A 75 9.82 14.81 -14.61
C GLY A 75 8.33 14.43 -14.57
N ASN A 76 7.58 15.09 -15.44
CA ASN A 76 6.22 14.80 -15.88
C ASN A 76 5.54 13.58 -15.21
N LEU A 77 4.41 13.79 -14.49
CA LEU A 77 3.61 12.69 -13.89
C LEU A 77 3.40 11.53 -14.86
N PHE A 78 3.22 11.83 -16.15
CA PHE A 78 3.03 10.82 -17.19
C PHE A 78 4.27 9.93 -17.42
N ALA A 79 5.48 10.42 -17.16
CA ALA A 79 6.70 9.60 -17.20
C ALA A 79 6.76 8.59 -16.04
N ALA A 80 6.22 8.97 -14.86
CA ALA A 80 6.10 8.06 -13.73
C ALA A 80 5.01 6.98 -13.94
N LEU A 81 4.03 7.24 -14.80
CA LEU A 81 2.94 6.33 -15.18
C LEU A 81 3.34 5.41 -16.34
N ASN A 82 4.45 4.67 -16.19
CA ASN A 82 4.85 3.66 -17.16
C ASN A 82 4.08 2.33 -16.94
N PRO A 83 3.99 1.45 -17.96
CA PRO A 83 3.20 0.22 -17.85
C PRO A 83 3.57 -0.66 -16.66
N TYR A 84 4.87 -0.76 -16.34
CA TYR A 84 5.35 -1.54 -15.20
C TYR A 84 4.90 -0.93 -13.86
N SER A 85 5.14 0.36 -13.64
CA SER A 85 4.72 1.03 -12.40
C SER A 85 3.20 1.04 -12.22
N LEU A 86 2.43 1.10 -13.31
CA LEU A 86 0.97 0.97 -13.28
C LEU A 86 0.53 -0.42 -12.82
N VAL A 87 1.18 -1.50 -13.26
CA VAL A 87 0.87 -2.87 -12.78
C VAL A 87 1.11 -2.98 -11.27
N ILE A 88 2.22 -2.43 -10.76
CA ILE A 88 2.50 -2.40 -9.30
C ILE A 88 1.51 -1.47 -8.56
N GLY A 89 1.11 -0.35 -9.19
CA GLY A 89 0.04 0.52 -8.72
C GLY A 89 -1.29 -0.20 -8.54
N VAL A 90 -1.74 -0.92 -9.57
CA VAL A 90 -2.98 -1.69 -9.57
C VAL A 90 -2.90 -2.81 -8.52
N LEU A 91 -1.74 -3.47 -8.38
CA LEU A 91 -1.52 -4.46 -7.33
C LEU A 91 -1.76 -3.86 -5.92
N GLY A 92 -1.19 -2.69 -5.65
CA GLY A 92 -1.38 -1.97 -4.38
C GLY A 92 -2.84 -1.58 -4.15
N LEU A 93 -3.52 -1.06 -5.17
CA LEU A 93 -4.94 -0.71 -5.11
C LEU A 93 -5.82 -1.93 -4.81
N VAL A 94 -5.62 -3.03 -5.54
CA VAL A 94 -6.37 -4.28 -5.34
C VAL A 94 -6.14 -4.83 -3.94
N TRP A 95 -4.90 -4.81 -3.44
CA TRP A 95 -4.60 -5.24 -2.07
C TRP A 95 -5.31 -4.36 -1.03
N ILE A 96 -5.33 -3.03 -1.19
CA ILE A 96 -6.04 -2.13 -0.27
C ILE A 96 -7.55 -2.41 -0.26
N ILE A 97 -8.15 -2.65 -1.44
CA ILE A 97 -9.56 -3.05 -1.53
C ILE A 97 -9.79 -4.39 -0.82
N LEU A 98 -8.91 -5.38 -1.05
CA LEU A 98 -8.99 -6.69 -0.41
C LEU A 98 -8.92 -6.57 1.12
N GLN A 99 -7.94 -5.81 1.63
CA GLN A 99 -7.78 -5.55 3.06
C GLN A 99 -9.00 -4.83 3.65
N GLY A 100 -9.55 -3.84 2.93
CA GLY A 100 -10.78 -3.15 3.32
C GLY A 100 -11.98 -4.09 3.40
N THR A 101 -12.17 -4.98 2.41
CA THR A 101 -13.27 -5.96 2.41
C THR A 101 -13.09 -7.04 3.48
N ALA A 102 -11.86 -7.43 3.79
CA ALA A 102 -11.58 -8.35 4.88
C ALA A 102 -11.93 -7.72 6.24
N TRP A 103 -11.56 -6.45 6.46
CA TRP A 103 -11.93 -5.70 7.64
C TRP A 103 -13.44 -5.49 7.76
N LEU A 104 -14.11 -5.09 6.67
CA LEU A 104 -15.56 -4.92 6.64
C LEU A 104 -16.29 -6.23 6.96
N GLY A 105 -15.79 -7.38 6.49
CA GLY A 105 -16.37 -8.68 6.84
C GLY A 105 -16.33 -8.98 8.34
N VAL A 106 -15.30 -8.50 9.06
CA VAL A 106 -15.22 -8.64 10.52
C VAL A 106 -16.26 -7.75 11.22
N LYS A 107 -16.55 -6.58 10.66
CA LYS A 107 -17.35 -5.52 11.29
C LYS A 107 -18.82 -5.48 10.90
N THR A 108 -19.20 -6.03 9.75
CA THR A 108 -20.56 -5.89 9.19
C THR A 108 -21.42 -7.14 9.40
N THR A 109 -22.74 -6.96 9.38
CA THR A 109 -23.77 -8.02 9.43
C THR A 109 -24.79 -7.86 8.28
N GLY A 110 -25.70 -8.83 8.12
CA GLY A 110 -26.84 -8.74 7.20
C GLY A 110 -26.48 -8.59 5.72
N ASP A 111 -27.25 -7.79 4.98
CA ASP A 111 -27.10 -7.60 3.54
C ASP A 111 -25.78 -6.93 3.14
N LEU A 112 -25.26 -6.04 3.99
CA LEU A 112 -23.97 -5.41 3.77
C LEU A 112 -22.85 -6.46 3.83
N TYR A 113 -22.90 -7.37 4.80
CA TYR A 113 -21.96 -8.48 4.88
C TYR A 113 -21.97 -9.35 3.61
N ALA A 114 -23.17 -9.72 3.12
CA ALA A 114 -23.29 -10.54 1.90
C ALA A 114 -22.67 -9.85 0.67
N ARG A 115 -22.87 -8.54 0.52
CA ARG A 115 -22.24 -7.73 -0.54
C ARG A 115 -20.72 -7.70 -0.39
N VAL A 116 -20.22 -7.43 0.82
CA VAL A 116 -18.78 -7.40 1.12
C VAL A 116 -18.13 -8.75 0.83
N ALA A 117 -18.76 -9.86 1.24
CA ALA A 117 -18.25 -11.20 1.00
C ALA A 117 -18.13 -11.54 -0.50
N LYS A 118 -19.09 -11.10 -1.32
CA LYS A 118 -19.04 -11.26 -2.77
C LYS A 118 -17.87 -10.47 -3.36
N VAL A 119 -17.74 -9.18 -3.02
CA VAL A 119 -16.64 -8.33 -3.51
C VAL A 119 -15.29 -8.91 -3.08
N ARG A 120 -15.16 -9.36 -1.83
CA ARG A 120 -13.93 -9.99 -1.31
C ARG A 120 -13.51 -11.20 -2.13
N LYS A 121 -14.44 -12.11 -2.47
CA LYS A 121 -14.15 -13.29 -3.30
C LYS A 121 -13.65 -12.89 -4.69
N THR A 122 -14.28 -11.92 -5.33
CA THR A 122 -13.83 -11.40 -6.63
C THR A 122 -12.44 -10.76 -6.52
N MET A 123 -12.22 -9.93 -5.50
CA MET A 123 -10.94 -9.23 -5.29
C MET A 123 -9.78 -10.19 -4.96
N LEU A 124 -10.03 -11.32 -4.31
CA LEU A 124 -9.01 -12.36 -4.11
C LEU A 124 -8.51 -12.94 -5.44
N ILE A 125 -9.42 -13.21 -6.38
CA ILE A 125 -9.06 -13.72 -7.71
C ILE A 125 -8.32 -12.64 -8.50
N VAL A 126 -8.83 -11.41 -8.49
CA VAL A 126 -8.16 -10.27 -9.14
C VAL A 126 -6.77 -10.05 -8.55
N PHE A 127 -6.62 -10.13 -7.23
CA PHE A 127 -5.34 -10.03 -6.54
C PHE A 127 -4.36 -11.10 -7.02
N ALA A 128 -4.77 -12.37 -7.08
CA ALA A 128 -3.92 -13.46 -7.55
C ALA A 128 -3.45 -13.24 -9.00
N VAL A 129 -4.36 -12.83 -9.89
CA VAL A 129 -4.04 -12.55 -11.30
C VAL A 129 -3.08 -11.36 -11.43
N VAL A 130 -3.37 -10.25 -10.75
CA VAL A 130 -2.54 -9.04 -10.79
C VAL A 130 -1.18 -9.29 -10.12
N PHE A 131 -1.13 -10.07 -9.05
CA PHE A 131 0.13 -10.46 -8.39
C PHE A 131 1.00 -11.33 -9.30
N ALA A 132 0.41 -12.29 -10.02
CA ALA A 132 1.12 -13.08 -11.02
C ALA A 132 1.63 -12.20 -12.18
N ALA A 133 0.79 -11.29 -12.68
CA ALA A 133 1.16 -10.33 -13.73
C ALA A 133 2.28 -9.39 -13.28
N ALA A 134 2.21 -8.87 -12.05
CA ALA A 134 3.26 -8.05 -11.45
C ALA A 134 4.57 -8.84 -11.32
N THR A 135 4.52 -10.08 -10.85
CA THR A 135 5.70 -10.95 -10.74
C THR A 135 6.34 -11.20 -12.11
N ALA A 136 5.53 -11.53 -13.12
CA ALA A 136 6.02 -11.72 -14.49
C ALA A 136 6.59 -10.41 -15.07
N ALA A 137 5.93 -9.28 -14.85
CA ALA A 137 6.41 -7.97 -15.30
C ALA A 137 7.75 -7.62 -14.64
N THR A 138 7.92 -7.88 -13.35
CA THR A 138 9.20 -7.68 -12.64
C THR A 138 10.28 -8.60 -13.20
N ALA A 139 9.98 -9.88 -13.42
CA ALA A 139 10.94 -10.84 -13.97
C ALA A 139 11.42 -10.47 -15.39
N LEU A 140 10.52 -9.94 -16.23
CA LEU A 140 10.80 -9.62 -17.64
C LEU A 140 11.39 -8.22 -17.83
N LEU A 141 10.91 -7.22 -17.08
CA LEU A 141 11.23 -5.81 -17.29
C LEU A 141 12.28 -5.27 -16.31
N VAL A 142 12.43 -5.90 -15.14
CA VAL A 142 13.36 -5.48 -14.08
C VAL A 142 14.06 -6.73 -13.51
N SER A 143 14.71 -7.49 -14.40
CA SER A 143 15.29 -8.79 -14.08
C SER A 143 16.27 -8.72 -12.89
N GLU A 144 17.03 -7.64 -12.75
CA GLU A 144 17.95 -7.46 -11.62
C GLU A 144 17.23 -7.45 -10.26
N ALA A 145 16.11 -6.72 -10.14
CA ALA A 145 15.32 -6.67 -8.91
C ALA A 145 14.69 -8.03 -8.61
N PHE A 146 14.22 -8.74 -9.64
CA PHE A 146 13.72 -10.10 -9.51
C PHE A 146 14.80 -11.05 -9.00
N GLN A 147 16.00 -11.03 -9.59
CA GLN A 147 17.12 -11.88 -9.19
C GLN A 147 17.59 -11.60 -7.76
N LYS A 148 17.56 -10.34 -7.30
CA LYS A 148 17.84 -10.00 -5.89
C LYS A 148 16.81 -10.59 -4.94
N ALA A 149 15.53 -10.51 -5.30
CA ALA A 149 14.46 -11.10 -4.50
C ALA A 149 14.61 -12.62 -4.38
N VAL A 150 14.77 -13.34 -5.49
CA VAL A 150 14.87 -14.82 -5.49
C VAL A 150 16.27 -15.34 -5.12
N GLY A 151 17.30 -14.50 -5.17
CA GLY A 151 18.66 -14.85 -4.80
C GLY A 151 18.93 -14.74 -3.30
N SER A 152 18.05 -14.08 -2.53
CA SER A 152 18.22 -13.90 -1.09
C SER A 152 17.33 -14.83 -0.27
N VAL A 153 17.85 -15.32 0.87
CA VAL A 153 17.07 -16.12 1.83
C VAL A 153 15.89 -15.31 2.35
N ALA A 154 16.09 -14.03 2.65
CA ALA A 154 15.04 -13.13 3.11
C ALA A 154 13.91 -12.99 2.08
N GLY A 155 14.23 -12.87 0.79
CA GLY A 155 13.23 -12.79 -0.27
C GLY A 155 12.39 -14.07 -0.36
N TRP A 156 13.00 -15.25 -0.27
CA TRP A 156 12.23 -16.51 -0.22
C TRP A 156 11.33 -16.62 1.00
N VAL A 157 11.78 -16.18 2.18
CA VAL A 157 10.94 -16.13 3.38
C VAL A 157 9.70 -15.28 3.12
N PHE A 158 9.85 -14.07 2.56
CA PHE A 158 8.71 -13.21 2.27
C PHE A 158 7.83 -13.73 1.12
N ILE A 159 8.38 -14.37 0.10
CA ILE A 159 7.60 -15.00 -0.97
C ILE A 159 6.70 -16.10 -0.39
N VAL A 160 7.26 -16.98 0.44
CA VAL A 160 6.50 -18.06 1.08
C VAL A 160 5.42 -17.49 2.00
N LEU A 161 5.76 -16.50 2.84
CA LEU A 161 4.78 -15.85 3.71
C LEU A 161 3.67 -15.11 2.93
N ALA A 162 3.99 -14.52 1.78
CA ALA A 162 2.99 -13.89 0.92
C ALA A 162 2.00 -14.91 0.36
N ILE A 163 2.50 -16.05 -0.13
CA ILE A 163 1.67 -17.15 -0.65
C ILE A 163 0.82 -17.74 0.49
N LEU A 164 1.41 -18.04 1.64
CA LEU A 164 0.68 -18.57 2.80
C LEU A 164 -0.40 -17.59 3.29
N GLY A 165 -0.08 -16.30 3.39
CA GLY A 165 -1.04 -15.27 3.77
C GLY A 165 -2.21 -15.18 2.78
N ALA A 166 -1.94 -15.22 1.48
CA ALA A 166 -2.96 -15.21 0.44
C ALA A 166 -3.82 -16.49 0.46
N LEU A 167 -3.23 -17.66 0.70
CA LEU A 167 -3.95 -18.93 0.82
C LEU A 167 -4.86 -18.94 2.05
N VAL A 168 -4.37 -18.48 3.20
CA VAL A 168 -5.18 -18.32 4.42
C VAL A 168 -6.33 -17.34 4.14
N ALA A 169 -6.05 -16.21 3.48
CA ALA A 169 -7.10 -15.26 3.11
C ALA A 169 -8.17 -15.90 2.21
N PHE A 170 -7.77 -16.71 1.25
CA PHE A 170 -8.67 -17.39 0.31
C PHE A 170 -9.54 -18.47 0.99
N ILE A 171 -8.91 -19.38 1.74
CA ILE A 171 -9.60 -20.48 2.43
C ILE A 171 -10.54 -19.91 3.50
N SER A 172 -10.07 -19.00 4.34
CA SER A 172 -10.91 -18.40 5.39
C SER A 172 -12.05 -17.56 4.82
N ALA A 173 -11.87 -16.94 3.64
CA ALA A 173 -12.96 -16.23 2.95
C ALA A 173 -14.03 -17.19 2.39
N ALA A 174 -13.65 -18.41 2.00
CA ALA A 174 -14.59 -19.45 1.58
C ALA A 174 -15.38 -20.02 2.77
N GLU A 175 -14.72 -20.18 3.92
CA GLU A 175 -15.30 -20.72 5.16
C GLU A 175 -16.09 -19.68 6.00
N GLY A 176 -16.11 -18.41 5.58
CA GLY A 176 -16.77 -17.33 6.34
C GLY A 176 -16.03 -16.91 7.62
N LYS A 177 -14.76 -17.31 7.81
CA LYS A 177 -13.92 -16.96 8.97
C LYS A 177 -13.25 -15.60 8.76
N ASP A 178 -14.03 -14.52 8.88
CA ASP A 178 -13.60 -13.16 8.49
C ASP A 178 -12.34 -12.67 9.21
N ARG A 179 -12.15 -13.01 10.49
CA ARG A 179 -10.95 -12.61 11.25
C ARG A 179 -9.67 -13.25 10.68
N GLN A 180 -9.73 -14.52 10.33
CA GLN A 180 -8.61 -15.23 9.73
C GLN A 180 -8.33 -14.69 8.32
N ALA A 181 -9.37 -14.36 7.55
CA ALA A 181 -9.21 -13.74 6.25
C ALA A 181 -8.50 -12.37 6.34
N PHE A 182 -8.82 -11.57 7.36
CA PHE A 182 -8.14 -10.31 7.65
C PHE A 182 -6.67 -10.49 8.03
N TYR A 183 -6.34 -11.41 8.94
CA TYR A 183 -4.96 -11.68 9.30
C TYR A 183 -4.15 -12.25 8.12
N GLY A 184 -4.73 -13.14 7.32
CA GLY A 184 -4.09 -13.68 6.11
C GLY A 184 -3.77 -12.58 5.09
N SER A 185 -4.72 -11.69 4.81
CA SER A 185 -4.52 -10.55 3.91
C SER A 185 -3.47 -9.56 4.44
N SER A 186 -3.46 -9.35 5.76
CA SER A 186 -2.45 -8.51 6.43
C SER A 186 -1.05 -9.11 6.33
N LEU A 187 -0.92 -10.43 6.53
CA LEU A 187 0.32 -11.16 6.37
C LEU A 187 0.81 -11.11 4.91
N ALA A 188 -0.08 -11.30 3.94
CA ALA A 188 0.25 -11.20 2.53
C ALA A 188 0.80 -9.80 2.18
N GLY A 189 0.14 -8.75 2.66
CA GLY A 189 0.59 -7.36 2.45
C GLY A 189 1.93 -7.04 3.09
N ALA A 190 2.12 -7.41 4.37
CA ALA A 190 3.40 -7.24 5.06
C ALA A 190 4.53 -7.98 4.33
N SER A 191 4.24 -9.19 3.84
CA SER A 191 5.19 -9.98 3.07
C SER A 191 5.52 -9.35 1.72
N MET A 192 4.56 -8.74 1.03
CA MET A 192 4.82 -7.98 -0.20
C MET A 192 5.78 -6.81 0.03
N VAL A 193 5.66 -6.10 1.16
CA VAL A 193 6.62 -5.06 1.54
C VAL A 193 8.01 -5.67 1.78
N GLY A 194 8.08 -6.86 2.39
CA GLY A 194 9.32 -7.61 2.54
C GLY A 194 9.96 -8.05 1.22
N ILE A 195 9.16 -8.52 0.26
CA ILE A 195 9.62 -8.85 -1.11
C ILE A 195 10.19 -7.59 -1.77
N TRP A 196 9.46 -6.47 -1.68
CA TRP A 196 9.94 -5.19 -2.19
C TRP A 196 11.29 -4.80 -1.59
N ALA A 197 11.42 -4.86 -0.26
CA ALA A 197 12.67 -4.57 0.44
C ALA A 197 13.81 -5.50 0.00
N ALA A 198 13.57 -6.81 -0.09
CA ALA A 198 14.54 -7.79 -0.57
C ALA A 198 14.93 -7.58 -2.04
N SER A 199 14.04 -7.01 -2.86
CA SER A 199 14.30 -6.74 -4.28
C SER A 199 15.26 -5.58 -4.51
N ILE A 200 15.26 -4.58 -3.62
CA ILE A 200 16.05 -3.34 -3.79
C ILE A 200 17.31 -3.31 -2.92
N PHE A 201 17.31 -4.03 -1.79
CA PHE A 201 18.45 -4.08 -0.87
C PHE A 201 19.76 -4.45 -1.59
N PRO A 202 20.90 -3.78 -1.29
CA PRO A 202 21.14 -2.78 -0.25
C PRO A 202 20.80 -1.32 -0.65
N SER A 203 20.24 -1.11 -1.83
CA SER A 203 19.80 0.21 -2.29
C SER A 203 18.39 0.52 -1.78
N LEU A 204 18.17 1.75 -1.32
CA LEU A 204 16.84 2.30 -1.04
C LEU A 204 16.22 2.92 -2.29
N VAL A 205 17.05 3.54 -3.13
CA VAL A 205 16.65 4.06 -4.45
C VAL A 205 17.69 3.62 -5.48
N PRO A 206 17.45 2.52 -6.21
CA PRO A 206 18.32 2.08 -7.31
C PRO A 206 18.41 3.15 -8.40
N SER A 207 19.59 3.32 -8.97
CA SER A 207 19.81 4.20 -10.13
C SER A 207 19.72 3.41 -11.42
N ILE A 208 19.06 3.98 -12.43
CA ILE A 208 19.18 3.54 -13.84
C ILE A 208 19.97 4.53 -14.69
N GLY A 209 20.50 5.59 -14.07
CA GLY A 209 21.29 6.63 -14.71
C GLY A 209 22.80 6.47 -14.50
N PRO A 210 23.61 7.45 -14.95
CA PRO A 210 25.05 7.42 -14.76
C PRO A 210 25.49 7.58 -13.28
N GLY A 211 24.60 8.02 -12.40
CA GLY A 211 24.87 8.13 -10.96
C GLY A 211 24.73 6.81 -10.20
N GLU A 212 25.38 6.73 -9.04
CA GLU A 212 25.20 5.61 -8.12
C GLU A 212 23.82 5.64 -7.44
N GLY A 213 23.29 4.46 -7.10
CA GLY A 213 22.04 4.35 -6.34
C GLY A 213 22.20 4.85 -4.90
N LEU A 214 21.11 5.29 -4.29
CA LEU A 214 21.07 5.64 -2.87
C LEU A 214 21.02 4.35 -2.05
N THR A 215 22.11 4.04 -1.37
CA THR A 215 22.30 2.87 -0.51
C THR A 215 22.22 3.25 0.96
N ILE A 216 22.10 2.24 1.82
CA ILE A 216 22.10 2.43 3.27
C ILE A 216 23.39 3.07 3.80
N THR A 217 24.50 3.03 3.06
CA THR A 217 25.78 3.58 3.49
C THR A 217 25.99 5.01 3.02
N ASN A 218 25.53 5.36 1.81
CA ASN A 218 25.70 6.71 1.26
C ASN A 218 24.56 7.68 1.63
N ALA A 219 23.38 7.17 1.98
CA ALA A 219 22.20 7.97 2.32
C ALA A 219 21.84 7.93 3.81
N ALA A 220 22.68 7.33 4.66
CA ALA A 220 22.47 7.32 6.10
C ALA A 220 22.81 8.67 6.75
N SER A 221 21.99 9.06 7.73
CA SER A 221 22.28 10.16 8.64
C SER A 221 23.47 9.85 9.56
N SER A 222 23.96 10.88 10.27
CA SER A 222 25.02 10.70 11.27
C SER A 222 24.64 9.65 12.34
N GLN A 223 25.64 8.96 12.89
CA GLN A 223 25.43 7.95 13.95
C GLN A 223 24.68 8.51 15.16
N TYR A 224 24.95 9.77 15.53
CA TYR A 224 24.24 10.45 16.60
C TYR A 224 22.75 10.60 16.27
N THR A 225 22.42 11.11 15.08
CA THR A 225 21.03 11.26 14.63
C THR A 225 20.31 9.91 14.59
N LEU A 226 20.95 8.86 14.08
CA LEU A 226 20.38 7.51 14.04
C LEU A 226 20.09 6.97 15.44
N THR A 227 21.00 7.18 16.38
CA THR A 227 20.84 6.74 17.78
C THR A 227 19.66 7.46 18.44
N VAL A 228 19.55 8.78 18.25
CA VAL A 228 18.44 9.58 18.79
C VAL A 228 17.11 9.15 18.18
N MET A 229 17.02 8.99 16.85
CA MET A 229 15.80 8.53 16.19
C MET A 229 15.42 7.10 16.60
N LEU A 230 16.40 6.22 16.84
CA LEU A 230 16.15 4.87 17.34
C LEU A 230 15.55 4.89 18.74
N ILE A 231 16.06 5.73 19.65
CA ILE A 231 15.49 5.88 21.00
C ILE A 231 14.04 6.39 20.91
N ILE A 232 13.79 7.41 20.09
CA ILE A 232 12.44 7.94 19.87
C ILE A 232 11.51 6.85 19.32
N ALA A 233 11.96 6.08 18.32
CA ALA A 233 11.17 5.00 17.73
C ALA A 233 10.92 3.86 18.75
N ALA A 234 11.92 3.49 19.53
CA ALA A 234 11.83 2.42 20.53
C ALA A 234 10.80 2.73 21.64
N ILE A 235 10.58 4.01 21.96
CA ILE A 235 9.57 4.44 22.93
C ILE A 235 8.23 4.74 22.24
N GLY A 236 8.27 5.49 21.13
CA GLY A 236 7.09 5.98 20.43
C GLY A 236 6.28 4.88 19.76
N VAL A 237 6.93 3.89 19.12
CA VAL A 237 6.23 2.80 18.43
C VAL A 237 5.42 1.95 19.42
N PRO A 238 5.97 1.44 20.54
CA PRO A 238 5.17 0.71 21.53
C PRO A 238 4.01 1.54 22.11
N LEU A 239 4.21 2.84 22.37
CA LEU A 239 3.15 3.71 22.89
C LEU A 239 2.00 3.85 21.89
N VAL A 240 2.31 4.09 20.62
CA VAL A 240 1.32 4.21 19.54
C VAL A 240 0.58 2.87 19.34
N LEU A 241 1.30 1.74 19.36
CA LEU A 241 0.70 0.41 19.27
C LEU A 241 -0.22 0.10 20.46
N PHE A 242 0.17 0.49 21.67
CA PHE A 242 -0.65 0.33 22.87
C PHE A 242 -1.94 1.16 22.77
N TYR A 243 -1.83 2.42 22.33
CA TYR A 243 -2.98 3.27 22.07
C TYR A 243 -3.93 2.66 21.04
N PHE A 244 -3.43 2.17 19.91
CA PHE A 244 -4.25 1.48 18.91
C PHE A 244 -4.90 0.22 19.48
N TYR A 245 -4.17 -0.58 20.26
CA TYR A 245 -4.74 -1.74 20.94
C TYR A 245 -5.93 -1.36 21.83
N LEU A 246 -5.82 -0.28 22.61
CA LEU A 246 -6.93 0.22 23.43
C LEU A 246 -8.12 0.64 22.57
N ILE A 247 -7.91 1.39 21.48
CA ILE A 247 -8.99 1.77 20.55
C ILE A 247 -9.68 0.54 20.00
N TYR A 248 -8.94 -0.40 19.41
CA TYR A 248 -9.53 -1.59 18.79
C TYR A 248 -10.21 -2.51 19.79
N LYS A 249 -9.73 -2.53 21.04
CA LYS A 249 -10.37 -3.25 22.15
C LYS A 249 -11.67 -2.56 22.58
N THR A 250 -11.67 -1.23 22.74
CA THR A 250 -12.85 -0.47 23.16
C THR A 250 -13.96 -0.52 22.11
N TYR A 251 -13.61 -0.39 20.83
CA TYR A 251 -14.55 -0.49 19.70
C TYR A 251 -14.61 -1.91 19.12
N ALA A 252 -14.40 -2.94 19.95
CA ALA A 252 -14.57 -4.33 19.56
C ALA A 252 -16.06 -4.64 19.37
N GLY A 253 -16.38 -5.42 18.34
CA GLY A 253 -17.77 -5.76 18.01
C GLY A 253 -18.10 -5.50 16.54
N ARG A 254 -19.28 -5.99 16.15
CA ARG A 254 -19.91 -5.74 14.84
C ARG A 254 -20.85 -4.54 14.95
N ILE A 255 -21.06 -3.86 13.84
CA ILE A 255 -21.95 -2.71 13.73
C ILE A 255 -23.27 -3.24 13.16
N GLU A 256 -24.35 -3.08 13.92
CA GLU A 256 -25.70 -3.48 13.51
C GLU A 256 -26.46 -2.27 12.95
N PRO A 257 -27.28 -2.43 11.89
CA PRO A 257 -28.02 -1.32 11.30
C PRO A 257 -28.91 -0.56 12.30
N GLU A 258 -29.48 -1.28 13.27
CA GLU A 258 -30.37 -0.72 14.29
C GLU A 258 -29.63 0.23 15.26
N SER A 259 -28.34 -0.04 15.51
CA SER A 259 -27.50 0.84 16.34
C SER A 259 -27.17 2.19 15.70
N LEU A 260 -27.39 2.35 14.39
CA LEU A 260 -27.18 3.63 13.70
C LEU A 260 -28.36 4.58 13.96
N HIS A 261 -29.59 4.06 13.97
CA HIS A 261 -30.81 4.86 14.18
C HIS A 261 -30.88 5.49 15.58
N ASP A 262 -30.39 4.82 16.62
CA ASP A 262 -30.34 5.38 17.98
C ASP A 262 -29.26 6.45 18.18
N SER A 263 -28.28 6.52 17.27
CA SER A 263 -27.16 7.47 17.35
C SER A 263 -27.40 8.80 16.63
N GLY A 264 -28.58 8.98 16.02
CA GLY A 264 -28.95 10.21 15.29
C GLY A 264 -28.23 10.38 13.95
N TYR A 265 -27.68 9.29 13.38
CA TYR A 265 -27.01 9.23 12.07
C TYR A 265 -27.81 8.41 11.06
#